data_AF-A0A428Z288-F1
#
_entry.id   AF-A0A428Z288-F1
#
_cell.length_a   1.000
_cell.length_b   1.000
_cell.length_c   1.000
_cell.angle_alpha   90.00
_cell.angle_beta   90.00
_cell.angle_gamma   90.00
#
_symmetry.space_group_name_H-M   'P 1'
#
loop_
_entity.id
_entity.type
_entity.pdbx_description
1 polymer ?
#
loop_
_entity_poly.entity_id
_entity_poly.type
_entity_poly.pdbx_seq_one_letter_code
_entity_poly.pdbx_strand_id
1 'polypeptide(L)'
;MDPNHLPADWGWKVTRPSGRGFEDDPVDYAACLRDGRSIPLEETPGVPLRRRKQPWHRAAPHASGADYLPFTSEVPFGLWIITLAPNDDEERSGRTWGQRIWFRVPAWWALGPQGRTAAALLARLQNLTWDEVLTLRRSYNRAWPADSEDPAWYDAQDLATTTHRATLKNALIKHTETTLTRAARSHGKRIRDFSDEQKAVCFAAAALAIEDLSPHLTHRLLGPLRLALGDVHTYPVPSWADSL
;
A
#
# COMPACT_ATOMS: atom_id res chain seq x y z
N MET A 1 18.23 3.28 0.43
CA MET A 1 18.21 2.66 1.78
C MET A 1 17.23 1.50 1.71
N ASP A 2 17.44 0.40 2.42
CA ASP A 2 16.49 -0.72 2.50
C ASP A 2 15.71 -0.62 3.81
N PRO A 3 14.36 -0.65 3.82
CA PRO A 3 13.57 -0.53 5.04
C PRO A 3 13.92 -1.59 6.08
N ASN A 4 14.32 -2.78 5.63
CA ASN A 4 14.69 -3.90 6.50
C ASN A 4 16.02 -3.67 7.22
N HIS A 5 16.85 -2.73 6.74
CA HIS A 5 18.17 -2.42 7.27
C HIS A 5 18.20 -1.14 8.14
N LEU A 6 17.06 -0.49 8.36
CA LEU A 6 16.97 0.64 9.31
C LEU A 6 17.17 0.16 10.76
N PRO A 7 17.60 1.03 11.70
CA PRO A 7 17.60 0.70 13.12
C PRO A 7 16.18 0.46 13.69
N ALA A 8 16.07 -0.22 14.83
CA ALA A 8 14.78 -0.62 15.42
C ALA A 8 13.92 0.57 15.91
N ASP A 9 14.59 1.63 16.36
CA ASP A 9 14.04 2.89 16.86
C ASP A 9 13.73 3.92 15.75
N TRP A 10 13.99 3.55 14.49
CA TRP A 10 13.61 4.33 13.33
C TRP A 10 12.22 3.94 12.87
N GLY A 11 11.52 4.89 12.29
CA GLY A 11 10.13 4.75 11.91
C GLY A 11 9.77 5.46 10.63
N TRP A 12 8.51 5.32 10.24
CA TRP A 12 7.96 5.99 9.06
C TRP A 12 6.60 6.62 9.36
N LYS A 13 6.32 7.70 8.62
CA LYS A 13 5.10 8.49 8.69
C LYS A 13 4.54 8.75 7.30
N VAL A 14 3.22 8.68 7.16
CA VAL A 14 2.51 8.81 5.87
C VAL A 14 1.64 10.08 5.83
N THR A 15 1.60 10.74 4.65
CA THR A 15 0.87 12.01 4.39
C THR A 15 0.05 11.93 3.10
N ARG A 16 -1.05 12.71 2.97
CA ARG A 16 -1.95 12.72 1.78
C ARG A 16 -1.39 13.53 0.59
N PRO A 17 -1.85 13.26 -0.66
CA PRO A 17 -1.46 13.99 -1.89
C PRO A 17 -1.80 15.47 -1.96
N SER A 18 -2.80 15.91 -1.21
CA SER A 18 -3.37 17.26 -1.34
C SER A 18 -2.40 18.38 -0.93
N GLY A 19 -1.13 18.08 -0.68
CA GLY A 19 -0.09 19.06 -0.37
C GLY A 19 -0.28 19.79 0.95
N ARG A 20 -1.37 19.54 1.67
CA ARG A 20 -1.55 19.90 3.09
C ARG A 20 -0.62 19.03 3.94
N GLY A 21 0.66 19.24 3.74
CA GLY A 21 1.74 18.64 4.49
C GLY A 21 1.93 19.38 5.81
N PHE A 22 3.02 19.04 6.49
CA PHE A 22 3.36 19.47 7.83
C PHE A 22 3.21 20.98 8.10
N GLU A 23 3.42 21.83 7.09
CA GLU A 23 3.37 23.29 7.22
C GLU A 23 1.93 23.86 7.19
N ASP A 24 0.99 23.19 6.51
CA ASP A 24 -0.39 23.68 6.28
C ASP A 24 -1.46 22.86 7.03
N ASP A 25 -1.16 21.63 7.44
CA ASP A 25 -2.05 20.76 8.22
C ASP A 25 -1.21 19.81 9.12
N PRO A 26 -1.19 20.01 10.45
CA PRO A 26 -0.31 19.28 11.38
C PRO A 26 -0.80 17.85 11.70
N VAL A 27 -1.66 17.28 10.87
CA VAL A 27 -2.34 16.02 11.18
C VAL A 27 -1.52 14.83 10.69
N ASP A 28 -0.86 14.19 11.63
CA ASP A 28 -0.24 12.88 11.48
C ASP A 28 -1.34 11.83 11.24
N TYR A 29 -1.24 11.06 10.15
CA TYR A 29 -2.19 9.97 9.90
C TYR A 29 -1.71 8.62 10.47
N ALA A 30 -0.39 8.37 10.53
CA ALA A 30 0.23 7.24 11.24
C ALA A 30 1.75 7.42 11.35
N ALA A 31 2.34 6.92 12.44
CA ALA A 31 3.78 6.82 12.68
C ALA A 31 4.12 5.46 13.32
N CYS A 32 5.01 4.68 12.71
CA CYS A 32 5.40 3.35 13.23
C CYS A 32 6.91 3.25 13.40
N LEU A 33 7.39 2.49 14.38
CA LEU A 33 8.78 2.08 14.49
C LEU A 33 9.04 0.75 13.77
N ARG A 34 10.28 0.52 13.34
CA ARG A 34 10.70 -0.68 12.61
C ARG A 34 10.34 -1.98 13.34
N ASP A 35 10.43 -1.97 14.66
CA ASP A 35 10.13 -3.11 15.51
C ASP A 35 8.63 -3.36 15.76
N GLY A 36 7.74 -2.61 15.10
CA GLY A 36 6.29 -2.76 15.21
C GLY A 36 5.72 -2.23 16.53
N ARG A 37 6.54 -1.62 17.40
CA ARG A 37 6.02 -0.99 18.62
C ARG A 37 5.15 0.21 18.28
N SER A 38 4.06 0.27 19.01
CA SER A 38 3.06 1.32 18.94
C SER A 38 3.39 2.42 19.93
N ILE A 39 3.35 3.68 19.51
CA ILE A 39 3.54 4.81 20.42
C ILE A 39 2.16 5.29 20.86
N PRO A 40 1.81 5.23 22.15
CA PRO A 40 0.61 5.86 22.65
C PRO A 40 0.79 7.39 22.63
N LEU A 41 -0.09 8.09 21.93
CA LEU A 41 -0.28 9.54 22.09
C LEU A 41 -1.35 9.72 23.18
N GLU A 42 -0.97 10.21 24.37
CA GLU A 42 -1.92 10.43 25.48
C GLU A 42 -2.53 11.84 25.44
N GLU A 43 -3.72 11.96 26.02
CA GLU A 43 -4.55 13.17 26.10
C GLU A 43 -3.82 14.32 26.80
N THR A 44 -3.88 15.54 26.24
CA THR A 44 -3.57 16.74 27.02
C THR A 44 -4.71 16.97 28.03
N PRO A 45 -4.45 17.04 29.35
CA PRO A 45 -5.49 17.25 30.34
C PRO A 45 -6.29 18.52 30.05
N GLY A 46 -7.61 18.39 29.93
CA GLY A 46 -8.53 19.54 29.82
C GLY A 46 -8.91 20.00 28.40
N VAL A 47 -8.46 19.33 27.33
CA VAL A 47 -8.87 19.66 25.95
C VAL A 47 -9.86 18.62 25.41
N PRO A 48 -11.15 18.96 25.21
CA PRO A 48 -12.14 18.03 24.68
C PRO A 48 -11.81 17.58 23.24
N LEU A 49 -11.76 16.27 23.02
CA LEU A 49 -11.47 15.58 21.75
C LEU A 49 -12.33 16.01 20.55
N ARG A 50 -13.44 16.74 20.72
CA ARG A 50 -14.41 17.04 19.64
C ARG A 50 -13.90 18.00 18.57
N ARG A 51 -12.83 18.78 18.81
CA ARG A 51 -12.33 19.79 17.84
C ARG A 51 -11.05 19.40 17.10
N ARG A 52 -10.42 18.27 17.43
CA ARG A 52 -9.30 17.69 16.68
C ARG A 52 -9.78 16.34 16.13
N LYS A 53 -9.60 16.06 14.84
CA LYS A 53 -9.89 14.72 14.29
C LYS A 53 -9.16 13.69 15.18
N GLN A 54 -9.88 12.67 15.64
CA GLN A 54 -9.43 11.80 16.72
C GLN A 54 -8.00 11.25 16.48
N PRO A 55 -7.12 11.28 17.50
CA PRO A 55 -5.89 10.51 17.48
C PRO A 55 -6.28 9.05 17.66
N TRP A 56 -6.31 8.29 16.57
CA TRP A 56 -6.69 6.88 16.65
C TRP A 56 -5.62 6.11 17.44
N HIS A 57 -6.06 5.53 18.56
CA HIS A 57 -5.26 4.90 19.59
C HIS A 57 -4.49 3.66 19.10
N ARG A 58 -3.23 3.57 19.57
CA ARG A 58 -2.41 2.35 19.73
C ARG A 58 -2.26 1.49 18.47
N ALA A 59 -1.09 1.61 17.86
CA ALA A 59 -0.55 0.89 16.71
C ALA A 59 -0.77 1.60 15.38
N ALA A 60 0.26 2.33 14.97
CA ALA A 60 0.51 2.51 13.56
C ALA A 60 1.61 1.49 13.20
N PRO A 61 1.33 0.51 12.34
CA PRO A 61 2.26 -0.55 11.95
C PRO A 61 3.01 -0.17 10.65
N HIS A 62 3.84 -1.10 10.17
CA HIS A 62 4.57 -1.00 8.91
C HIS A 62 3.69 -0.52 7.75
N ALA A 63 4.24 0.25 6.81
CA ALA A 63 3.52 0.60 5.59
C ALA A 63 3.06 -0.69 4.85
N SER A 64 3.88 -1.74 4.94
CA SER A 64 3.55 -3.11 4.52
C SER A 64 2.84 -3.97 5.59
N GLY A 65 2.43 -3.39 6.72
CA GLY A 65 1.82 -3.99 7.91
C GLY A 65 0.48 -3.35 8.31
N ALA A 66 -0.02 -2.41 7.50
CA ALA A 66 -1.13 -1.49 7.78
C ALA A 66 -2.44 -1.88 7.07
N ASP A 67 -2.70 -3.18 7.00
CA ASP A 67 -3.86 -3.82 6.38
C ASP A 67 -5.23 -3.32 6.91
N TYR A 68 -5.27 -2.82 8.15
CA TYR A 68 -6.47 -2.23 8.75
C TYR A 68 -6.58 -0.70 8.64
N LEU A 69 -5.56 0.01 8.16
CA LEU A 69 -5.61 1.48 8.11
C LEU A 69 -6.34 1.98 6.83
N PRO A 70 -7.37 2.82 6.96
CA PRO A 70 -8.29 3.16 5.86
C PRO A 70 -7.68 4.05 4.77
N PHE A 71 -6.52 4.66 5.00
CA PHE A 71 -5.87 5.59 4.07
C PHE A 71 -4.74 4.97 3.23
N THR A 72 -4.37 3.70 3.46
CA THR A 72 -3.43 3.00 2.56
C THR A 72 -4.04 2.89 1.15
N SER A 73 -5.36 2.78 1.02
CA SER A 73 -6.08 2.76 -0.28
C SER A 73 -6.14 4.12 -1.01
N GLU A 74 -5.60 5.18 -0.42
CA GLU A 74 -5.47 6.50 -1.05
C GLU A 74 -4.05 6.66 -1.59
N VAL A 75 -3.90 6.41 -2.89
CA VAL A 75 -2.68 6.66 -3.66
C VAL A 75 -2.91 7.90 -4.53
N PRO A 76 -1.95 8.85 -4.65
CA PRO A 76 -0.61 8.84 -4.04
C PRO A 76 -0.59 9.06 -2.51
N PHE A 77 0.60 8.96 -1.89
CA PHE A 77 0.87 9.37 -0.51
C PHE A 77 2.33 9.80 -0.38
N GLY A 78 2.68 10.61 0.62
CA GLY A 78 4.07 10.97 0.96
C GLY A 78 4.58 10.14 2.14
N LEU A 79 5.82 9.64 2.07
CA LEU A 79 6.45 8.80 3.10
C LEU A 79 7.67 9.49 3.71
N TRP A 80 7.74 9.54 5.03
CA TRP A 80 8.77 10.26 5.79
C TRP A 80 9.45 9.34 6.77
N ILE A 81 10.77 9.43 6.91
CA ILE A 81 11.54 8.67 7.91
C ILE A 81 11.73 9.51 9.16
N ILE A 82 11.44 8.91 10.30
CA ILE A 82 11.47 9.55 11.61
C ILE A 82 12.25 8.73 12.64
N THR A 83 12.73 9.36 13.69
CA THR A 83 13.10 8.69 14.95
C THR A 83 12.35 9.34 16.11
N LEU A 84 12.32 8.67 17.25
CA LEU A 84 11.88 9.30 18.49
C LEU A 84 13.04 10.05 19.14
N ALA A 85 12.75 11.24 19.61
CA ALA A 85 13.63 12.06 20.42
C ALA A 85 12.99 12.27 21.79
N PRO A 86 13.78 12.31 22.88
CA PRO A 86 13.32 12.87 24.15
C PRO A 86 12.92 14.33 23.91
N ASN A 87 11.79 14.77 24.48
CA ASN A 87 11.45 16.19 24.53
C ASN A 87 11.94 16.78 25.85
N ASP A 88 12.33 18.07 25.85
CA ASP A 88 12.80 18.77 27.05
C ASP A 88 11.74 18.88 28.17
N ASP A 89 10.46 18.66 27.84
CA ASP A 89 9.33 18.56 28.79
C ASP A 89 9.22 17.17 29.46
N GLU A 90 10.33 16.64 29.99
CA GLU A 90 10.33 15.46 30.86
C GLU A 90 9.79 15.79 32.27
N GLU A 91 8.64 16.46 32.40
CA GLU A 91 8.01 16.60 33.71
C GLU A 91 7.21 15.34 34.10
N ARG A 92 7.75 14.64 35.09
CA ARG A 92 7.13 13.75 36.11
C ARG A 92 6.18 12.62 35.68
N SER A 93 5.82 12.49 34.40
CA SER A 93 4.92 11.45 33.89
C SER A 93 5.55 10.52 32.84
N GLY A 94 6.72 10.89 32.29
CA GLY A 94 7.56 10.02 31.45
C GLY A 94 6.99 9.68 30.06
N ARG A 95 6.21 10.56 29.42
CA ARG A 95 5.32 10.17 28.30
C ARG A 95 5.12 11.18 27.16
N THR A 96 6.17 11.84 26.69
CA THR A 96 6.09 12.60 25.43
C THR A 96 7.37 12.44 24.63
N TRP A 97 7.36 11.50 23.68
CA TRP A 97 8.42 11.38 22.68
C TRP A 97 8.20 12.43 21.59
N GLY A 98 9.18 13.29 21.37
CA GLY A 98 9.28 14.10 20.15
C GLY A 98 9.54 13.20 18.94
N GLN A 99 9.08 13.60 17.77
CA GLN A 99 9.44 12.94 16.52
C GLN A 99 10.47 13.80 15.80
N ARG A 100 11.65 13.25 15.52
CA ARG A 100 12.64 13.87 14.66
C ARG A 100 12.47 13.34 13.24
N ILE A 101 12.16 14.22 12.30
CA ILE A 101 12.09 13.90 10.86
C ILE A 101 13.52 13.94 10.31
N TRP A 102 13.93 12.88 9.61
CA TRP A 102 15.24 12.81 8.99
C TRP A 102 15.19 13.19 7.51
N PHE A 103 14.33 12.54 6.74
CA PHE A 103 14.19 12.78 5.31
C PHE A 103 12.89 12.18 4.77
N ARG A 104 12.46 12.70 3.62
CA ARG A 104 11.39 12.11 2.81
C ARG A 104 11.95 10.98 1.94
N VAL A 105 11.15 9.95 1.73
CA VAL A 105 11.47 8.83 0.82
C VAL A 105 10.41 8.70 -0.27
N PRO A 106 10.77 8.15 -1.43
CA PRO A 106 9.82 7.98 -2.54
C PRO A 106 8.66 7.08 -2.12
N ALA A 107 7.45 7.39 -2.56
CA ALA A 107 6.24 6.67 -2.15
C ALA A 107 6.25 5.19 -2.57
N TRP A 108 6.94 4.86 -3.68
CA TRP A 108 7.09 3.47 -4.13
C TRP A 108 7.71 2.57 -3.06
N TRP A 109 8.53 3.12 -2.17
CA TRP A 109 9.25 2.36 -1.15
C TRP A 109 8.32 1.64 -0.17
N ALA A 110 7.13 2.20 0.10
CA ALA A 110 6.10 1.57 0.93
C ALA A 110 5.34 0.43 0.22
N LEU A 111 5.43 0.34 -1.11
CA LEU A 111 4.73 -0.66 -1.91
C LEU A 111 5.54 -1.97 -2.03
N GLY A 112 6.62 -2.11 -1.28
CA GLY A 112 7.44 -3.30 -1.21
C GLY A 112 8.60 -3.34 -2.23
N PRO A 113 9.27 -4.50 -2.37
CA PRO A 113 10.45 -4.66 -3.24
C PRO A 113 10.19 -4.20 -4.67
N GLN A 114 9.01 -4.54 -5.19
CA GLN A 114 8.61 -4.23 -6.56
C GLN A 114 7.81 -2.93 -6.63
N GLY A 115 8.04 -2.02 -5.68
CA GLY A 115 7.17 -0.89 -5.42
C GLY A 115 7.02 0.07 -6.59
N ARG A 116 8.05 0.19 -7.45
CA ARG A 116 7.96 0.97 -8.70
C ARG A 116 7.00 0.34 -9.69
N THR A 117 7.09 -0.97 -9.89
CA THR A 117 6.17 -1.76 -10.73
C THR A 117 4.75 -1.72 -10.17
N ALA A 118 4.59 -1.81 -8.84
CA ALA A 118 3.29 -1.68 -8.18
C ALA A 118 2.70 -0.28 -8.37
N ALA A 119 3.50 0.79 -8.26
CA ALA A 119 3.05 2.15 -8.53
C ALA A 119 2.63 2.33 -10.00
N ALA A 120 3.39 1.77 -10.94
CA ALA A 120 3.07 1.78 -12.37
C ALA A 120 1.76 1.03 -12.67
N LEU A 121 1.54 -0.14 -12.04
CA LEU A 121 0.28 -0.87 -12.11
C LEU A 121 -0.89 -0.01 -11.62
N LEU A 122 -0.78 0.61 -10.45
CA LEU A 122 -1.84 1.46 -9.90
C LEU A 122 -2.16 2.65 -10.81
N ALA A 123 -1.13 3.34 -11.33
CA ALA A 123 -1.33 4.42 -12.28
C ALA A 123 -1.99 3.94 -13.58
N ARG A 124 -1.64 2.74 -14.05
CA ARG A 124 -2.26 2.14 -15.24
C ARG A 124 -3.72 1.78 -15.01
N LEU A 125 -4.04 1.19 -13.86
CA LEU A 125 -5.40 0.81 -13.48
C LEU A 125 -6.32 2.03 -13.35
N GLN A 126 -5.79 3.14 -12.82
CA GLN A 126 -6.55 4.38 -12.65
C GLN A 126 -7.03 4.96 -13.98
N ASN A 127 -6.30 4.71 -15.06
CA ASN A 127 -6.55 5.25 -16.40
C ASN A 127 -7.13 4.19 -17.36
N LEU A 128 -7.69 3.09 -16.85
CA LEU A 128 -8.31 2.09 -17.71
C LEU A 128 -9.49 2.67 -18.48
N THR A 129 -9.56 2.36 -19.76
CA THR A 129 -10.80 2.53 -20.53
C THR A 129 -11.80 1.42 -20.15
N TRP A 130 -13.09 1.63 -20.42
CA TRP A 130 -14.07 0.58 -20.17
C TRP A 130 -13.83 -0.68 -21.03
N ASP A 131 -13.37 -0.51 -22.26
CA ASP A 131 -13.04 -1.65 -23.14
C ASP A 131 -11.85 -2.47 -22.61
N GLU A 132 -10.88 -1.82 -21.96
CA GLU A 132 -9.79 -2.49 -21.27
C GLU A 132 -10.26 -3.27 -20.05
N VAL A 133 -11.21 -2.74 -19.27
CA VAL A 133 -11.86 -3.48 -18.17
C VAL A 133 -12.59 -4.72 -18.69
N LEU A 134 -13.33 -4.60 -19.79
CA LEU A 134 -13.99 -5.75 -20.42
C LEU A 134 -12.99 -6.75 -21.00
N THR A 135 -11.83 -6.28 -21.46
CA THR A 135 -10.74 -7.13 -21.94
C THR A 135 -10.07 -7.88 -20.79
N LEU A 136 -9.85 -7.24 -19.64
CA LEU A 136 -9.40 -7.89 -18.41
C LEU A 136 -10.34 -9.04 -18.02
N ARG A 137 -11.66 -8.79 -17.99
CA ARG A 137 -12.65 -9.84 -17.72
C ARG A 137 -12.49 -11.05 -18.64
N ARG A 138 -12.38 -10.82 -19.96
CA ARG A 138 -12.21 -11.91 -20.94
C ARG A 138 -10.86 -12.61 -20.82
N SER A 139 -9.82 -11.89 -20.43
CA SER A 139 -8.45 -12.42 -20.32
C SER A 139 -8.31 -13.45 -19.20
N TYR A 140 -9.09 -13.33 -18.13
CA TYR A 140 -9.08 -14.26 -17.00
C TYR A 140 -9.34 -15.69 -17.47
N ASN A 141 -10.47 -15.93 -18.14
CA ASN A 141 -10.82 -17.26 -18.65
C ASN A 141 -9.85 -17.79 -19.71
N ARG A 142 -9.19 -16.90 -20.46
CA ARG A 142 -8.17 -17.29 -21.45
C ARG A 142 -6.87 -17.71 -20.77
N ALA A 143 -6.47 -17.04 -19.70
CA ALA A 143 -5.29 -17.39 -18.95
C ALA A 143 -5.52 -18.62 -18.05
N TRP A 144 -6.73 -18.75 -17.51
CA TRP A 144 -7.14 -19.72 -16.49
C TRP A 144 -8.42 -20.43 -16.96
N PRO A 145 -8.32 -21.57 -17.67
CA PRO A 145 -9.47 -22.30 -18.22
C PRO A 145 -10.47 -22.73 -17.15
N ALA A 146 -11.74 -22.82 -17.54
CA ALA A 146 -12.91 -22.83 -16.65
C ALA A 146 -13.08 -24.07 -15.73
N ASP A 147 -12.24 -25.10 -15.85
CA ASP A 147 -12.51 -26.39 -15.22
C ASP A 147 -11.76 -26.59 -13.89
N SER A 148 -10.89 -25.66 -13.49
CA SER A 148 -10.23 -25.68 -12.19
C SER A 148 -9.65 -24.31 -11.82
N GLU A 149 -9.73 -23.92 -10.55
CA GLU A 149 -8.88 -22.85 -10.02
C GLU A 149 -7.41 -23.27 -10.19
N ASP A 150 -6.59 -22.46 -10.87
CA ASP A 150 -5.18 -22.79 -11.03
C ASP A 150 -4.48 -22.71 -9.65
N PRO A 151 -3.75 -23.76 -9.25
CA PRO A 151 -3.13 -23.87 -7.93
C PRO A 151 -2.12 -22.74 -7.64
N ALA A 152 -1.63 -22.04 -8.67
CA ALA A 152 -0.69 -20.94 -8.53
C ALA A 152 -1.20 -19.81 -7.60
N TRP A 153 -2.52 -19.63 -7.48
CA TRP A 153 -3.08 -18.68 -6.53
C TRP A 153 -2.83 -19.11 -5.09
N TYR A 154 -3.15 -20.37 -4.76
CA TYR A 154 -2.95 -20.93 -3.42
C TYR A 154 -1.46 -21.02 -3.08
N ASP A 155 -0.64 -21.51 -4.02
CA ASP A 155 0.82 -21.59 -3.85
C ASP A 155 1.43 -20.21 -3.57
N ALA A 156 0.96 -19.16 -4.25
CA ALA A 156 1.42 -17.79 -4.01
C ALA A 156 0.96 -17.24 -2.66
N GLN A 157 -0.23 -17.61 -2.20
CA GLN A 157 -0.70 -17.23 -0.86
C GLN A 157 0.12 -17.89 0.24
N ASP A 158 0.44 -19.18 0.09
CA ASP A 158 1.26 -19.94 1.02
C ASP A 158 2.70 -19.41 1.03
N LEU A 159 3.26 -19.14 -0.15
CA LEU A 159 4.57 -18.51 -0.28
C LEU A 159 4.59 -17.14 0.41
N ALA A 160 3.58 -16.30 0.18
CA ALA A 160 3.51 -15.00 0.84
C ALA A 160 3.40 -15.11 2.37
N THR A 161 2.72 -16.13 2.87
CA THR A 161 2.57 -16.35 4.32
C THR A 161 3.88 -16.82 4.95
N THR A 162 4.51 -17.84 4.36
CA THR A 162 5.76 -18.43 4.86
C THR A 162 6.97 -17.49 4.78
N THR A 163 6.90 -16.48 3.90
CA THR A 163 7.97 -15.47 3.71
C THR A 163 7.64 -14.11 4.31
N HIS A 164 6.61 -14.02 5.17
CA HIS A 164 6.19 -12.78 5.81
C HIS A 164 5.79 -11.65 4.83
N ARG A 165 5.35 -11.99 3.62
CA ARG A 165 4.79 -11.07 2.60
C ARG A 165 3.26 -10.97 2.63
N ALA A 166 2.57 -11.73 3.49
CA ALA A 166 1.11 -11.77 3.53
C ALA A 166 0.46 -10.39 3.66
N THR A 167 0.99 -9.51 4.52
CA THR A 167 0.43 -8.17 4.70
C THR A 167 0.70 -7.25 3.51
N LEU A 168 1.88 -7.33 2.89
CA LEU A 168 2.18 -6.62 1.64
C LEU A 168 1.21 -7.05 0.53
N LYS A 169 1.04 -8.36 0.33
CA LYS A 169 0.11 -8.94 -0.64
C LYS A 169 -1.31 -8.39 -0.45
N ASN A 170 -1.83 -8.44 0.77
CA ASN A 170 -3.19 -7.97 1.09
C ASN A 170 -3.34 -6.46 0.85
N ALA A 171 -2.32 -5.67 1.18
CA ALA A 171 -2.32 -4.22 0.94
C ALA A 171 -2.37 -3.90 -0.57
N LEU A 172 -1.52 -4.55 -1.38
CA LEU A 172 -1.50 -4.37 -2.83
C LEU A 172 -2.82 -4.79 -3.48
N ILE A 173 -3.42 -5.91 -3.03
CA ILE A 173 -4.76 -6.34 -3.49
C ILE A 173 -5.77 -5.22 -3.23
N LYS A 174 -5.85 -4.71 -1.99
CA LYS A 174 -6.78 -3.63 -1.63
C LYS A 174 -6.58 -2.37 -2.48
N HIS A 175 -5.34 -2.00 -2.79
CA HIS A 175 -5.04 -0.85 -3.66
C HIS A 175 -5.52 -1.06 -5.08
N THR A 176 -5.21 -2.22 -5.68
CA THR A 176 -5.61 -2.53 -7.05
C THR A 176 -7.13 -2.62 -7.20
N GLU A 177 -7.83 -3.27 -6.25
CA GLU A 177 -9.30 -3.35 -6.22
C GLU A 177 -9.96 -1.97 -6.10
N THR A 178 -9.47 -1.14 -5.18
CA THR A 178 -9.99 0.21 -4.98
C THR A 178 -9.77 1.05 -6.24
N THR A 179 -8.60 0.92 -6.87
CA THR A 179 -8.24 1.68 -8.07
C THR A 179 -9.09 1.26 -9.27
N LEU A 180 -9.27 -0.05 -9.49
CA LEU A 180 -10.16 -0.59 -10.51
C LEU A 180 -11.60 -0.11 -10.31
N THR A 181 -12.08 -0.13 -9.05
CA THR A 181 -13.43 0.35 -8.71
C THR A 181 -13.59 1.84 -9.01
N ARG A 182 -12.58 2.67 -8.70
CA ARG A 182 -12.58 4.11 -9.02
C ARG A 182 -12.60 4.33 -10.53
N ALA A 183 -11.78 3.59 -11.30
CA ALA A 183 -11.76 3.67 -12.76
C ALA A 183 -13.11 3.26 -13.38
N ALA A 184 -13.75 2.20 -12.89
CA ALA A 184 -15.09 1.82 -13.37
C ALA A 184 -16.14 2.90 -13.05
N ARG A 185 -16.06 3.52 -11.86
CA ARG A 185 -16.97 4.60 -11.47
C ARG A 185 -16.82 5.86 -12.33
N SER A 186 -15.60 6.21 -12.77
CA SER A 186 -15.43 7.35 -13.69
C SER A 186 -16.09 7.12 -15.04
N HIS A 187 -16.35 5.86 -15.42
CA HIS A 187 -17.14 5.49 -16.60
C HIS A 187 -18.63 5.27 -16.31
N GLY A 188 -19.11 5.60 -15.11
CA GLY A 188 -20.50 5.38 -14.69
C GLY A 188 -20.87 3.91 -14.51
N LYS A 189 -19.88 3.03 -14.30
CA LYS A 189 -20.07 1.57 -14.14
C LYS A 189 -19.75 1.12 -12.72
N ARG A 190 -20.05 -0.14 -12.44
CA ARG A 190 -19.71 -0.83 -11.19
C ARG A 190 -19.02 -2.15 -11.51
N ILE A 191 -17.98 -2.46 -10.74
CA ILE A 191 -17.36 -3.79 -10.70
C ILE A 191 -18.06 -4.57 -9.60
N ARG A 192 -18.43 -5.82 -9.90
CA ARG A 192 -19.00 -6.73 -8.91
C ARG A 192 -17.88 -7.37 -8.11
N ASP A 193 -18.10 -7.57 -6.81
CA ASP A 193 -17.18 -8.32 -5.97
C ASP A 193 -16.98 -9.74 -6.52
N PHE A 194 -15.73 -10.21 -6.50
CA PHE A 194 -15.26 -11.48 -7.06
C PHE A 194 -15.49 -11.65 -8.58
N SER A 195 -15.64 -10.54 -9.31
CA SER A 195 -15.64 -10.58 -10.78
C SER A 195 -14.26 -10.90 -11.35
N ASP A 196 -14.21 -11.40 -12.58
CA ASP A 196 -12.97 -11.84 -13.21
C ASP A 196 -11.99 -10.69 -13.45
N GLU A 197 -12.47 -9.49 -13.77
CA GLU A 197 -11.61 -8.30 -13.84
C GLU A 197 -11.01 -7.91 -12.49
N GLN A 198 -11.75 -8.10 -11.39
CA GLN A 198 -11.23 -7.87 -10.04
C GLN A 198 -10.18 -8.93 -9.70
N LYS A 199 -10.49 -10.22 -9.93
CA LYS A 199 -9.53 -11.32 -9.70
C LYS A 199 -8.24 -11.10 -10.49
N ALA A 200 -8.32 -10.67 -11.75
CA ALA A 200 -7.15 -10.39 -12.58
C ALA A 200 -6.22 -9.34 -11.97
N VAL A 201 -6.76 -8.25 -11.39
CA VAL A 201 -5.91 -7.24 -10.73
C VAL A 201 -5.40 -7.71 -9.36
N CYS A 202 -6.18 -8.52 -8.63
CA CYS A 202 -5.72 -9.13 -7.38
C CYS A 202 -4.58 -10.13 -7.59
N PHE A 203 -4.61 -10.89 -8.68
CA PHE A 203 -3.54 -11.81 -9.05
C PHE A 203 -2.26 -11.06 -9.43
N ALA A 204 -2.39 -9.96 -10.18
CA ALA A 204 -1.26 -9.09 -10.46
C ALA A 204 -0.65 -8.50 -9.18
N ALA A 205 -1.48 -8.03 -8.25
CA ALA A 205 -1.03 -7.54 -6.95
C ALA A 205 -0.28 -8.60 -6.13
N ALA A 206 -0.82 -9.83 -6.09
CA ALA A 206 -0.16 -10.93 -5.40
C ALA A 206 1.16 -11.32 -6.07
N ALA A 207 1.21 -11.36 -7.40
CA ALA A 207 2.42 -11.63 -8.17
C ALA A 207 3.55 -10.65 -7.82
N LEU A 208 3.25 -9.35 -7.81
CA LEU A 208 4.24 -8.31 -7.46
C LEU A 208 4.72 -8.40 -6.00
N ALA A 209 3.91 -8.95 -5.09
CA ALA A 209 4.30 -9.14 -3.69
C ALA A 209 5.31 -10.27 -3.48
N ILE A 210 5.41 -11.21 -4.43
CA ILE A 210 6.26 -12.43 -4.34
C ILE A 210 7.25 -12.57 -5.52
N GLU A 211 7.36 -11.57 -6.38
CA GLU A 211 8.12 -11.65 -7.63
C GLU A 211 9.60 -12.00 -7.42
N ASP A 212 10.21 -11.42 -6.38
CA ASP A 212 11.59 -11.68 -5.96
C ASP A 212 11.77 -13.10 -5.41
N LEU A 213 10.69 -13.77 -5.01
CA LEU A 213 10.70 -15.08 -4.35
C LEU A 213 10.37 -16.21 -5.32
N SER A 214 9.46 -16.00 -6.26
CA SER A 214 9.07 -17.01 -7.26
C SER A 214 8.69 -16.38 -8.60
N PRO A 215 9.65 -16.26 -9.53
CA PRO A 215 9.39 -15.78 -10.89
C PRO A 215 8.38 -16.67 -11.65
N HIS A 216 8.37 -17.98 -11.36
CA HIS A 216 7.45 -18.92 -12.01
C HIS A 216 5.98 -18.65 -11.63
N LEU A 217 5.67 -18.54 -10.33
CA LEU A 217 4.32 -18.23 -9.87
C LEU A 217 3.89 -16.84 -10.34
N THR A 218 4.80 -15.88 -10.29
CA THR A 218 4.58 -14.50 -10.77
C THR A 218 4.20 -14.48 -12.24
N HIS A 219 4.94 -15.21 -13.09
CA HIS A 219 4.64 -15.28 -14.51
C HIS A 219 3.23 -15.82 -14.78
N ARG A 220 2.78 -16.83 -14.02
CA ARG A 220 1.44 -17.42 -14.16
C ARG A 220 0.34 -16.45 -13.69
N LEU A 221 0.52 -15.83 -12.53
CA LEU A 221 -0.44 -14.89 -11.95
C LEU A 221 -0.59 -13.59 -12.76
N LEU A 222 0.48 -13.14 -13.42
CA LEU A 222 0.42 -12.00 -14.34
C LEU A 222 -0.23 -12.33 -15.69
N GLY A 223 -0.56 -13.59 -15.98
CA GLY A 223 -1.12 -14.04 -17.24
C GLY A 223 -2.34 -13.23 -17.73
N PRO A 224 -3.42 -13.10 -16.93
CA PRO A 224 -4.58 -12.31 -17.31
C PRO A 224 -4.22 -10.84 -17.63
N LEU A 225 -3.45 -10.20 -16.74
CA LEU A 225 -3.03 -8.81 -16.91
C LEU A 225 -2.22 -8.64 -18.20
N ARG A 226 -1.27 -9.55 -18.46
CA ARG A 226 -0.41 -9.50 -19.66
C ARG A 226 -1.20 -9.63 -20.95
N LEU A 227 -2.20 -10.52 -20.98
CA LEU A 227 -3.07 -10.71 -22.13
C LEU A 227 -3.96 -9.49 -22.40
N ALA A 228 -4.37 -8.77 -21.36
CA ALA A 228 -5.30 -7.65 -21.48
C ALA A 228 -4.61 -6.29 -21.69
N LEU A 229 -3.52 -6.05 -20.96
CA LEU A 229 -2.90 -4.73 -20.81
C LEU A 229 -1.40 -4.72 -21.13
N GLY A 230 -0.83 -5.85 -21.56
CA GLY A 230 0.61 -5.98 -21.81
C GLY A 230 1.44 -6.17 -20.54
N ASP A 231 2.75 -6.13 -20.69
CA ASP A 231 3.68 -6.42 -19.60
C ASP A 231 3.77 -5.28 -18.58
N VAL A 232 3.48 -5.58 -17.30
CA VAL A 232 3.46 -4.60 -16.21
C VAL A 232 4.82 -3.93 -15.99
N HIS A 233 5.91 -4.62 -16.30
CA HIS A 233 7.27 -4.10 -16.18
C HIS A 233 7.61 -3.02 -17.20
N THR A 234 6.77 -2.86 -18.24
CA THR A 234 6.94 -1.84 -19.28
C THR A 234 6.14 -0.56 -19.00
N TYR A 235 5.31 -0.55 -17.95
CA TYR A 235 4.47 0.60 -17.65
C TYR A 235 5.31 1.78 -17.12
N PRO A 236 4.96 3.02 -17.49
CA PRO A 236 5.67 4.18 -16.98
C PRO A 236 5.43 4.32 -15.47
N VAL A 237 6.52 4.48 -14.71
CA VAL A 237 6.46 4.78 -13.29
C VAL A 237 5.95 6.22 -13.13
N PRO A 238 4.88 6.45 -12.35
CA PRO A 238 4.31 7.79 -12.21
C PRO A 238 5.21 8.69 -11.36
N SER A 239 5.21 10.00 -11.64
CA SER A 239 6.09 10.97 -10.97
C SER A 239 5.92 11.02 -9.45
N TRP A 240 4.70 10.82 -8.94
CA TRP A 240 4.42 10.79 -7.49
C TRP A 240 5.14 9.64 -6.77
N ALA A 241 5.47 8.57 -7.49
CA ALA A 241 6.13 7.41 -6.92
C ALA A 241 7.62 7.67 -6.73
N ASP A 242 8.25 8.33 -7.71
CA ASP A 242 9.70 8.60 -7.75
C ASP A 242 10.11 9.97 -7.20
N SER A 243 9.17 10.88 -6.93
CA SER A 243 9.47 12.17 -6.32
C SER A 243 9.96 12.01 -4.87
N LEU A 244 11.15 12.55 -4.58
CA LEU A 244 11.67 12.79 -3.23
C LEU A 244 11.06 14.08 -2.65
#